data_AF-A0A954CKW6-F1
#
_entry.id   AF-A0A954CKW6-F1
#
_cell.length_a   1.000
_cell.length_b   1.000
_cell.length_c   1.000
_cell.angle_alpha   90.00
_cell.angle_beta   90.00
_cell.angle_gamma   90.00
#
_symmetry.space_group_name_H-M   'P 1'
#
loop_
_entity.id
_entity.type
_entity.pdbx_description
1 polymer ?
#
loop_
_entity_poly.entity_id
_entity_poly.type
_entity_poly.pdbx_seq_one_letter_code
_entity_poly.pdbx_strand_id
1 'polypeptide(L)'
;MSLRRSNPELYRILRAQLKGVAKALPDDEIRRLIARLARKCKGANGLDLDTLFPSLDSDFELAFELSPWDIIAVFEFLRRFRGGTHTGMHFTPRSVVTRALRGLNTLNKRILDPACGAGAFLLGAFEAGVAPECLFGTDIDPLAVEVARLVLQLAAGRKIPALVDTILCADGLLHEWKESFDFVVGNPPWVSYSGRHAAQISEGHLDLLRERFPAAMQGWPSLHGAFVQRAASLVVAKGEVRLVLPAQVSDAKGFGPLRESLRSEGFSAARDSLPSDTFDGVTTPATVLRLVRGVRHAASMDSDARETLFDKLNALPKFPNSAFGDIGIHSGNAAKMLFSKTPTSIEVLEGKNLNEGR
;
A
#
# COMPACT_ATOMS: atom_id res chain seq x y z
N MET A 1 25.88 -3.04 22.83
CA MET A 1 26.92 -2.04 23.17
C MET A 1 26.79 -0.89 22.18
N SER A 2 26.64 0.37 22.62
CA SER A 2 26.30 1.50 21.73
C SER A 2 27.33 1.73 20.62
N LEU A 3 26.87 2.11 19.42
CA LEU A 3 27.70 2.43 18.25
C LEU A 3 28.77 3.48 18.56
N ARG A 4 28.47 4.44 19.45
CA ARG A 4 29.42 5.46 19.94
C ARG A 4 30.63 4.88 20.68
N ARG A 5 30.51 3.67 21.25
CA ARG A 5 31.60 2.94 21.93
C ARG A 5 32.29 1.89 21.03
N SER A 6 31.62 1.38 20.00
CA SER A 6 32.17 0.33 19.12
C SER A 6 32.72 0.85 17.79
N ASN A 7 32.25 1.99 17.26
CA ASN A 7 32.80 2.58 16.03
C ASN A 7 32.65 4.12 16.00
N PRO A 8 33.54 4.87 16.68
CA PRO A 8 33.39 6.31 16.87
C PRO A 8 33.36 7.15 15.59
N GLU A 9 34.08 6.74 14.55
CA GLU A 9 34.20 7.53 13.32
C GLU A 9 32.99 7.35 12.40
N LEU A 10 32.40 6.15 12.34
CA LEU A 10 31.09 5.94 11.71
C LEU A 10 29.99 6.75 12.42
N TYR A 11 30.04 6.82 13.76
CA TYR A 11 29.17 7.70 14.55
C TYR A 11 29.43 9.19 14.25
N ARG A 12 30.69 9.62 14.06
CA ARG A 12 31.05 10.98 13.65
C ARG A 12 30.48 11.32 12.27
N ILE A 13 30.54 10.40 11.31
CA ILE A 13 29.98 10.55 9.96
C ILE A 13 28.43 10.59 9.98
N LEU A 14 27.78 9.75 10.79
CA LEU A 14 26.31 9.81 10.95
C LEU A 14 25.84 11.08 11.68
N ARG A 15 26.57 11.55 12.70
CA ARG A 15 26.35 12.87 13.33
C ARG A 15 26.66 14.03 12.37
N ALA A 16 27.62 13.83 11.47
CA ALA A 16 27.87 14.65 10.28
C ALA A 16 26.88 14.37 9.12
N GLN A 17 25.81 13.59 9.36
CA GLN A 17 24.63 13.49 8.50
C GLN A 17 23.37 14.10 9.13
N LEU A 18 23.05 13.82 10.39
CA LEU A 18 21.77 14.22 11.03
C LEU A 18 21.53 15.74 11.38
N LYS A 19 22.22 16.75 10.78
CA LYS A 19 22.14 18.20 11.19
C LYS A 19 21.84 19.24 10.10
N GLY A 20 22.50 19.25 8.94
CA GLY A 20 22.08 20.14 7.82
C GLY A 20 20.63 19.89 7.38
N VAL A 21 20.13 18.75 7.86
CA VAL A 21 18.74 18.37 7.97
C VAL A 21 17.84 19.46 8.56
N ALA A 22 18.23 20.27 9.55
CA ALA A 22 17.31 20.93 10.47
C ALA A 22 16.19 21.93 9.96
N LYS A 23 15.89 22.05 8.65
CA LYS A 23 15.28 23.23 7.99
C LYS A 23 14.13 23.07 6.89
N ALA A 24 13.20 22.07 6.74
CA ALA A 24 12.00 22.20 5.81
C ALA A 24 10.73 21.26 5.67
N LEU A 25 9.65 21.43 6.47
CA LEU A 25 8.15 21.34 6.29
C LEU A 25 7.49 21.77 7.65
N PRO A 26 6.98 22.98 7.95
CA PRO A 26 6.26 23.98 7.14
C PRO A 26 7.21 24.90 6.38
N ASP A 27 7.86 24.31 5.41
CA ASP A 27 9.31 24.39 5.28
C ASP A 27 10.14 24.68 6.60
N ASP A 28 9.89 23.92 7.70
CA ASP A 28 10.89 23.38 8.71
C ASP A 28 11.15 21.84 9.03
N GLU A 29 10.22 20.84 9.04
CA GLU A 29 10.50 19.35 9.14
C GLU A 29 10.96 18.48 7.92
N ILE A 30 10.48 18.53 6.65
CA ILE A 30 10.97 17.61 5.57
C ILE A 30 12.47 17.79 5.22
N ARG A 31 13.07 19.00 5.15
CA ARG A 31 14.55 19.06 5.10
C ARG A 31 15.13 18.33 6.33
N ARG A 32 14.42 18.17 7.49
CA ARG A 32 14.80 17.33 8.68
C ARG A 32 14.77 15.82 8.43
N LEU A 33 14.46 15.40 7.20
CA LEU A 33 14.91 14.13 6.63
C LEU A 33 15.96 14.29 5.50
N ILE A 34 15.93 15.36 4.69
CA ILE A 34 16.81 15.54 3.50
C ILE A 34 18.31 15.52 3.81
N ALA A 35 18.90 16.42 4.59
CA ALA A 35 20.38 16.41 4.73
C ALA A 35 20.98 15.30 5.63
N ARG A 36 20.13 14.46 6.24
CA ARG A 36 20.41 13.12 6.78
C ARG A 36 20.92 12.24 5.64
N LEU A 37 20.33 12.42 4.45
CA LEU A 37 20.69 11.82 3.17
C LEU A 37 21.73 12.69 2.44
N ALA A 38 21.56 14.01 2.29
CA ALA A 38 22.44 14.82 1.44
C ALA A 38 23.91 14.89 1.94
N ARG A 39 24.15 14.93 3.26
CA ARG A 39 25.53 14.83 3.82
C ARG A 39 26.12 13.41 3.76
N LYS A 40 25.39 12.47 3.16
CA LYS A 40 25.83 11.11 2.76
C LYS A 40 26.28 11.08 1.29
N CYS A 41 26.06 12.16 0.54
CA CYS A 41 26.19 12.22 -0.93
C CYS A 41 27.13 13.29 -1.50
N LYS A 42 27.76 14.17 -0.68
CA LYS A 42 28.74 15.16 -1.20
C LYS A 42 30.13 15.07 -0.58
N GLY A 43 31.04 14.49 -1.36
CA GLY A 43 32.45 14.86 -1.42
C GLY A 43 32.81 15.52 -2.76
N ALA A 44 31.84 16.19 -3.41
CA ALA A 44 31.94 16.69 -4.78
C ALA A 44 31.62 18.19 -4.87
N ASN A 45 32.64 18.98 -5.20
CA ASN A 45 32.67 20.39 -5.61
C ASN A 45 31.90 21.38 -4.72
N GLY A 46 32.63 22.32 -4.12
CA GLY A 46 32.15 23.24 -3.09
C GLY A 46 31.09 24.23 -3.55
N LEU A 47 30.24 24.63 -2.61
CA LEU A 47 29.24 25.69 -2.70
C LEU A 47 28.99 26.16 -1.26
N ASP A 48 28.91 27.47 -1.05
CA ASP A 48 28.74 28.07 0.27
C ASP A 48 27.29 27.93 0.78
N LEU A 49 27.12 27.88 2.09
CA LEU A 49 25.85 27.62 2.77
C LEU A 49 25.28 28.84 3.50
N ASP A 50 26.13 29.79 3.88
CA ASP A 50 25.72 30.94 4.70
C ASP A 50 24.87 31.95 3.91
N THR A 51 25.04 32.02 2.58
CA THR A 51 24.22 32.85 1.68
C THR A 51 22.77 32.38 1.52
N LEU A 52 22.42 31.15 1.94
CA LEU A 52 21.13 30.52 1.60
C LEU A 52 20.14 30.37 2.77
N PHE A 53 20.60 30.27 4.02
CA PHE A 53 19.69 30.06 5.17
C PHE A 53 20.15 30.81 6.44
N PRO A 54 20.01 32.16 6.50
CA PRO A 54 20.59 33.00 7.56
C PRO A 54 20.02 32.82 8.97
N SER A 55 18.81 32.26 9.10
CA SER A 55 17.97 32.39 10.30
C SER A 55 17.65 31.05 10.97
N LEU A 56 18.65 30.20 11.22
CA LEU A 56 18.41 28.93 11.92
C LEU A 56 19.52 28.61 12.92
N ASP A 57 19.18 28.78 14.19
CA ASP A 57 20.05 28.59 15.36
C ASP A 57 20.58 27.16 15.51
N SER A 58 21.70 27.04 16.21
CA SER A 58 22.60 25.88 16.16
C SER A 58 22.18 24.65 16.99
N ASP A 59 21.20 24.81 17.88
CA ASP A 59 21.15 24.09 19.17
C ASP A 59 20.03 23.03 19.30
N PHE A 60 19.41 22.64 18.20
CA PHE A 60 18.35 21.62 18.19
C PHE A 60 18.92 20.20 18.37
N GLU A 61 18.76 19.60 19.55
CA GLU A 61 19.08 18.18 19.81
C GLU A 61 17.83 17.27 19.77
N LEU A 62 17.98 16.06 19.23
CA LEU A 62 16.98 14.98 19.26
C LEU A 62 17.48 13.85 20.18
N ALA A 63 16.69 13.50 21.20
CA ALA A 63 17.15 12.67 22.32
C ALA A 63 16.85 11.16 22.21
N PHE A 64 16.48 10.64 21.03
CA PHE A 64 16.04 9.24 20.87
C PHE A 64 16.61 8.56 19.62
N GLU A 65 16.80 7.24 19.70
CA GLU A 65 17.19 6.40 18.56
C GLU A 65 15.94 6.06 17.72
N LEU A 66 15.96 6.41 16.43
CA LEU A 66 14.91 6.06 15.46
C LEU A 66 15.17 4.65 14.92
N SER A 67 14.19 3.75 15.02
CA SER A 67 14.24 2.44 14.37
C SER A 67 13.96 2.55 12.86
N PRO A 68 14.27 1.50 12.07
CA PRO A 68 13.88 1.41 10.66
C PRO A 68 12.38 1.66 10.43
N TRP A 69 11.51 1.19 11.32
CA TRP A 69 10.05 1.41 11.23
C TRP A 69 9.64 2.86 11.49
N ASP A 70 10.31 3.55 12.41
CA ASP A 70 10.02 4.96 12.70
C ASP A 70 10.40 5.86 11.52
N ILE A 71 11.46 5.51 10.79
CA ILE A 71 11.86 6.21 9.57
C ILE A 71 10.79 6.06 8.46
N ILE A 72 10.20 4.87 8.30
CA ILE A 72 9.07 4.64 7.39
C ILE A 72 7.86 5.48 7.83
N ALA A 73 7.48 5.40 9.11
CA ALA A 73 6.31 6.13 9.63
C ALA A 73 6.45 7.65 9.47
N VAL A 74 7.64 8.20 9.75
CA VAL A 74 7.95 9.63 9.54
C VAL A 74 7.91 10.00 8.06
N PHE A 75 8.48 9.18 7.17
CA PHE A 75 8.41 9.44 5.72
C PHE A 75 6.96 9.47 5.22
N GLU A 76 6.15 8.48 5.58
CA GLU A 76 4.77 8.36 5.10
C GLU A 76 3.85 9.45 5.67
N PHE A 77 4.03 9.83 6.94
CA PHE A 77 3.37 11.00 7.54
C PHE A 77 3.68 12.27 6.75
N LEU A 78 4.96 12.54 6.48
CA LEU A 78 5.41 13.72 5.74
C LEU A 78 4.98 13.69 4.27
N ARG A 79 4.90 12.50 3.65
CA ARG A 79 4.36 12.30 2.29
C ARG A 79 2.88 12.63 2.22
N ARG A 80 2.07 12.16 3.18
CA ARG A 80 0.64 12.50 3.27
C ARG A 80 0.39 14.01 3.49
N PHE A 81 1.25 14.67 4.27
CA PHE A 81 1.19 16.13 4.45
C PHE A 81 1.48 16.93 3.18
N ARG A 82 2.29 16.42 2.24
CA ARG A 82 2.55 17.08 0.94
C ARG A 82 1.59 16.65 -0.19
N GLY A 83 1.12 15.41 -0.19
CA GLY A 83 0.29 14.84 -1.26
C GLY A 83 -1.23 15.03 -1.10
N GLY A 84 -1.70 15.39 0.10
CA GLY A 84 -3.13 15.44 0.42
C GLY A 84 -3.76 14.05 0.61
N THR A 85 -5.02 14.02 1.03
CA THR A 85 -5.72 12.82 1.51
C THR A 85 -6.26 11.86 0.45
N HIS A 86 -5.94 12.05 -0.85
CA HIS A 86 -6.71 11.47 -1.95
C HIS A 86 -5.91 10.71 -3.02
N THR A 87 -4.63 10.39 -2.79
CA THR A 87 -3.79 9.67 -3.76
C THR A 87 -4.07 8.17 -3.89
N GLY A 88 -4.92 7.59 -3.01
CA GLY A 88 -5.12 6.14 -2.92
C GLY A 88 -3.90 5.38 -2.34
N MET A 89 -2.88 6.09 -1.89
CA MET A 89 -1.68 5.53 -1.28
C MET A 89 -1.89 5.46 0.24
N HIS A 90 -1.87 4.26 0.80
CA HIS A 90 -2.12 4.05 2.23
C HIS A 90 -0.87 3.51 2.92
N PHE A 91 -0.40 4.21 3.97
CA PHE A 91 0.64 3.68 4.86
C PHE A 91 0.18 2.35 5.44
N THR A 92 0.99 1.31 5.32
CA THR A 92 0.70 -0.01 5.89
C THR A 92 1.28 -0.13 7.30
N PRO A 93 0.45 -0.24 8.36
CA PRO A 93 0.95 -0.44 9.71
C PRO A 93 1.74 -1.74 9.83
N ARG A 94 2.76 -1.77 10.69
CA ARG A 94 3.60 -2.96 10.94
C ARG A 94 2.77 -4.20 11.30
N SER A 95 1.68 -4.03 12.05
CA SER A 95 0.74 -5.11 12.38
C SER A 95 0.11 -5.78 11.15
N VAL A 96 -0.20 -5.00 10.10
CA VAL A 96 -0.73 -5.49 8.83
C VAL A 96 0.36 -6.21 8.04
N VAL A 97 1.59 -5.66 7.99
CA VAL A 97 2.73 -6.33 7.35
C VAL A 97 3.02 -7.67 8.02
N THR A 98 3.14 -7.71 9.36
CA THR A 98 3.35 -8.94 10.14
C THR A 98 2.21 -9.94 9.97
N ARG A 99 0.96 -9.49 9.80
CA ARG A 99 -0.18 -10.36 9.48
C ARG A 99 -0.06 -10.93 8.06
N ALA A 100 0.18 -10.08 7.07
CA ALA A 100 0.30 -10.46 5.67
C ALA A 100 1.49 -11.43 5.45
N LEU A 101 2.62 -11.25 6.13
CA LEU A 101 3.80 -12.12 6.00
C LEU A 101 3.74 -13.39 6.88
N ARG A 102 2.70 -13.58 7.70
CA ARG A 102 2.60 -14.68 8.67
C ARG A 102 2.68 -16.06 8.00
N GLY A 103 3.61 -16.90 8.42
CA GLY A 103 3.73 -18.28 7.92
C GLY A 103 4.26 -18.39 6.48
N LEU A 104 4.92 -17.36 5.97
CA LEU A 104 5.81 -17.52 4.82
C LEU A 104 7.01 -18.39 5.22
N ASN A 105 7.40 -19.33 4.34
CA ASN A 105 8.74 -19.89 4.38
C ASN A 105 9.67 -18.88 3.69
N THR A 106 10.67 -18.37 4.39
CA THR A 106 11.56 -17.29 3.90
C THR A 106 12.95 -17.78 3.48
N LEU A 107 13.31 -19.03 3.78
CA LEU A 107 14.64 -19.58 3.55
C LEU A 107 14.90 -19.84 2.05
N ASN A 108 15.89 -19.13 1.48
CA ASN A 108 16.27 -19.19 0.06
C ASN A 108 15.11 -18.83 -0.88
N LYS A 109 14.34 -17.77 -0.55
CA LYS A 109 13.15 -17.34 -1.29
C LYS A 109 13.26 -15.89 -1.75
N ARG A 110 12.93 -15.64 -3.02
CA ARG A 110 12.90 -14.28 -3.60
C ARG A 110 11.54 -13.65 -3.37
N ILE A 111 11.52 -12.45 -2.79
CA ILE A 111 10.30 -11.67 -2.52
C ILE A 111 10.34 -10.36 -3.30
N LEU A 112 9.27 -10.06 -4.02
CA LEU A 112 9.01 -8.78 -4.67
C LEU A 112 7.92 -8.01 -3.93
N ASP A 113 8.11 -6.70 -3.74
CA ASP A 113 7.00 -5.74 -3.59
C ASP A 113 6.98 -4.76 -4.78
N PRO A 114 5.98 -4.84 -5.69
CA PRO A 114 5.96 -4.04 -6.90
C PRO A 114 5.53 -2.58 -6.67
N ALA A 115 5.11 -2.20 -5.45
CA ALA A 115 4.73 -0.84 -5.06
C ALA A 115 5.24 -0.55 -3.64
N CYS A 116 6.55 -0.69 -3.44
CA CYS A 116 7.14 -0.92 -2.12
C CYS A 116 7.17 0.28 -1.17
N GLY A 117 6.90 1.51 -1.66
CA GLY A 117 6.99 2.73 -0.88
C GLY A 117 8.34 2.86 -0.17
N ALA A 118 8.31 3.29 1.09
CA ALA A 118 9.48 3.32 1.97
C ALA A 118 9.96 1.91 2.44
N GLY A 119 9.52 0.83 1.78
CA GLY A 119 10.02 -0.53 1.99
C GLY A 119 9.36 -1.30 3.14
N ALA A 120 8.11 -0.98 3.51
CA ALA A 120 7.45 -1.57 4.68
C ALA A 120 7.35 -3.11 4.63
N PHE A 121 6.94 -3.69 3.50
CA PHE A 121 6.92 -5.14 3.33
C PHE A 121 8.32 -5.75 3.19
N LEU A 122 9.26 -5.04 2.56
CA LEU A 122 10.63 -5.50 2.39
C LEU A 122 11.35 -5.59 3.74
N LEU A 123 11.15 -4.59 4.61
CA LEU A 123 11.63 -4.60 5.99
C LEU A 123 10.95 -5.72 6.81
N GLY A 124 9.64 -5.91 6.66
CA GLY A 124 8.94 -7.04 7.29
C GLY A 124 9.44 -8.41 6.81
N ALA A 125 9.79 -8.55 5.52
CA ALA A 125 10.34 -9.77 4.95
C ALA A 125 11.79 -10.02 5.43
N PHE A 126 12.60 -8.97 5.54
CA PHE A 126 13.91 -9.02 6.17
C PHE A 126 13.81 -9.47 7.64
N GLU A 127 12.90 -8.88 8.43
CA GLU A 127 12.64 -9.29 9.82
C GLU A 127 12.11 -10.74 9.93
N ALA A 128 11.42 -11.23 8.90
CA ALA A 128 10.99 -12.63 8.77
C ALA A 128 12.10 -13.58 8.27
N GLY A 129 13.33 -13.11 8.10
CA GLY A 129 14.50 -13.93 7.76
C GLY A 129 14.81 -14.09 6.28
N VAL A 130 14.20 -13.30 5.39
CA VAL A 130 14.62 -13.25 3.98
C VAL A 130 15.97 -12.55 3.86
N ALA A 131 16.93 -13.19 3.18
CA ALA A 131 18.23 -12.57 2.89
C ALA A 131 18.03 -11.26 2.09
N PRO A 132 18.72 -10.16 2.42
CA PRO A 132 18.44 -8.88 1.79
C PRO A 132 18.82 -8.84 0.30
N GLU A 133 19.75 -9.70 -0.13
CA GLU A 133 20.07 -9.95 -1.55
C GLU A 133 18.94 -10.72 -2.30
N CYS A 134 17.90 -11.17 -1.61
CA CYS A 134 16.69 -11.80 -2.16
C CYS A 134 15.44 -10.92 -2.04
N LEU A 135 15.59 -9.66 -1.60
CA LEU A 135 14.51 -8.66 -1.55
C LEU A 135 14.55 -7.79 -2.81
N PHE A 136 13.42 -7.73 -3.50
CA PHE A 136 13.23 -6.96 -4.72
C PHE A 136 12.05 -6.00 -4.55
N GLY A 137 12.11 -4.84 -5.20
CA GLY A 137 10.99 -3.90 -5.15
C GLY A 137 11.05 -2.80 -6.20
N THR A 138 9.88 -2.25 -6.51
CA THR A 138 9.73 -1.05 -7.33
C THR A 138 8.85 -0.04 -6.62
N ASP A 139 9.16 1.25 -6.77
CA ASP A 139 8.21 2.35 -6.58
C ASP A 139 8.51 3.46 -7.59
N ILE A 140 7.51 4.27 -7.91
CA ILE A 140 7.63 5.43 -8.81
C ILE A 140 8.21 6.66 -8.08
N ASP A 141 8.18 6.68 -6.75
CA ASP A 141 8.76 7.73 -5.92
C ASP A 141 10.25 7.43 -5.63
N PRO A 142 11.21 8.16 -6.24
CA PRO A 142 12.64 7.91 -6.02
C PRO A 142 13.08 8.15 -4.57
N LEU A 143 12.38 9.01 -3.83
CA LEU A 143 12.68 9.25 -2.41
C LEU A 143 12.19 8.08 -1.55
N ALA A 144 11.03 7.49 -1.88
CA ALA A 144 10.56 6.28 -1.23
C ALA A 144 11.54 5.11 -1.43
N VAL A 145 12.05 4.92 -2.65
CA VAL A 145 13.09 3.92 -2.98
C VAL A 145 14.38 4.13 -2.19
N GLU A 146 14.86 5.38 -2.07
CA GLU A 146 16.04 5.68 -1.25
C GLU A 146 15.79 5.46 0.26
N VAL A 147 14.57 5.72 0.75
CA VAL A 147 14.19 5.35 2.12
C VAL A 147 14.15 3.82 2.30
N ALA A 148 13.58 3.06 1.36
CA ALA A 148 13.57 1.59 1.39
C ALA A 148 15.00 1.01 1.43
N ARG A 149 15.89 1.49 0.54
CA ARG A 149 17.32 1.15 0.52
C ARG A 149 18.04 1.53 1.82
N LEU A 150 17.65 2.62 2.48
CA LEU A 150 18.21 3.05 3.77
C LEU A 150 17.76 2.15 4.92
N VAL A 151 16.44 1.91 5.07
CA VAL A 151 15.89 1.17 6.23
C VAL A 151 16.34 -0.30 6.24
N LEU A 152 16.49 -0.92 5.06
CA LEU A 152 17.05 -2.28 4.94
C LEU A 152 18.53 -2.34 5.37
N GLN A 153 19.36 -1.37 4.99
CA GLN A 153 20.76 -1.30 5.43
C GLN A 153 20.92 -0.98 6.92
N LEU A 154 20.01 -0.18 7.48
CA LEU A 154 19.96 0.06 8.93
C LEU A 154 19.54 -1.20 9.70
N ALA A 155 18.51 -1.91 9.23
CA ALA A 155 18.06 -3.17 9.83
C ALA A 155 19.12 -4.28 9.75
N ALA A 156 19.87 -4.36 8.65
CA ALA A 156 20.96 -5.31 8.49
C ALA A 156 22.28 -4.91 9.19
N GLY A 157 22.37 -3.69 9.73
CA GLY A 157 23.59 -3.17 10.36
C GLY A 157 24.81 -3.03 9.43
N ARG A 158 24.64 -3.22 8.11
CA ARG A 158 25.70 -3.24 7.10
C ARG A 158 25.27 -2.54 5.81
N LYS A 159 26.25 -2.14 4.99
CA LYS A 159 25.96 -1.82 3.59
C LYS A 159 25.54 -3.08 2.83
N ILE A 160 24.58 -2.92 1.92
CA ILE A 160 24.11 -3.98 1.03
C ILE A 160 24.12 -3.39 -0.40
N PRO A 161 25.23 -3.47 -1.14
CA PRO A 161 25.35 -2.82 -2.46
C PRO A 161 24.26 -3.27 -3.45
N ALA A 162 23.89 -4.56 -3.44
CA ALA A 162 22.90 -5.15 -4.35
C ALA A 162 21.51 -4.49 -4.30
N LEU A 163 21.15 -3.76 -3.23
CA LEU A 163 19.87 -3.04 -3.17
C LEU A 163 19.74 -1.91 -4.21
N VAL A 164 20.84 -1.50 -4.87
CA VAL A 164 20.76 -0.58 -6.01
C VAL A 164 20.20 -1.25 -7.27
N ASP A 165 20.36 -2.58 -7.38
CA ASP A 165 19.94 -3.40 -8.51
C ASP A 165 18.61 -4.12 -8.24
N THR A 166 18.28 -4.41 -6.97
CA THR A 166 17.04 -5.11 -6.60
C THR A 166 15.91 -4.20 -6.12
N ILE A 167 16.19 -3.03 -5.56
CA ILE A 167 15.16 -2.05 -5.15
C ILE A 167 15.26 -0.84 -6.09
N LEU A 168 14.27 -0.64 -6.97
CA LEU A 168 14.39 0.22 -8.15
C LEU A 168 13.36 1.34 -8.20
N CYS A 169 13.75 2.50 -8.73
CA CYS A 169 12.84 3.58 -9.08
C CYS A 169 12.24 3.32 -10.46
N ALA A 170 11.06 2.70 -10.51
CA ALA A 170 10.36 2.33 -11.74
C ALA A 170 8.87 2.06 -11.49
N ASP A 171 8.07 2.13 -12.55
CA ASP A 171 6.68 1.67 -12.53
C ASP A 171 6.61 0.13 -12.39
N GLY A 172 6.06 -0.38 -11.28
CA GLY A 172 5.99 -1.82 -11.01
C GLY A 172 5.04 -2.63 -11.88
N LEU A 173 4.16 -1.98 -12.66
CA LEU A 173 3.33 -2.63 -13.68
C LEU A 173 4.11 -2.81 -15.00
N LEU A 174 4.96 -1.83 -15.34
CA LEU A 174 5.67 -1.78 -16.63
C LEU A 174 7.13 -2.24 -16.56
N HIS A 175 7.77 -2.24 -15.38
CA HIS A 175 9.15 -2.69 -15.20
C HIS A 175 9.28 -4.21 -15.39
N GLU A 176 10.06 -4.64 -16.39
CA GLU A 176 10.28 -6.05 -16.69
C GLU A 176 11.46 -6.64 -15.92
N TRP A 177 11.14 -7.44 -14.90
CA TRP A 177 12.09 -8.28 -14.18
C TRP A 177 12.62 -9.41 -15.07
N LYS A 178 13.88 -9.81 -14.88
CA LYS A 178 14.47 -11.04 -15.47
C LYS A 178 14.27 -12.24 -14.55
N GLU A 179 13.95 -11.95 -13.30
CA GLU A 179 13.74 -12.86 -12.19
C GLU A 179 12.29 -13.35 -12.15
N SER A 180 12.02 -14.29 -11.24
CA SER A 180 10.65 -14.73 -10.93
C SER A 180 10.57 -15.06 -9.45
N PHE A 181 9.49 -14.66 -8.81
CA PHE A 181 9.45 -14.53 -7.35
C PHE A 181 8.69 -15.68 -6.72
N ASP A 182 9.19 -16.17 -5.60
CA ASP A 182 8.48 -17.14 -4.76
C ASP A 182 7.27 -16.47 -4.10
N PHE A 183 7.42 -15.19 -3.73
CA PHE A 183 6.36 -14.38 -3.16
C PHE A 183 6.30 -13.01 -3.81
N VAL A 184 5.09 -12.55 -4.13
CA VAL A 184 4.82 -11.15 -4.47
C VAL A 184 3.91 -10.58 -3.41
N VAL A 185 4.40 -9.59 -2.65
CA VAL A 185 3.74 -8.99 -1.49
C VAL A 185 3.52 -7.50 -1.73
N GLY A 186 2.83 -6.81 -0.82
CA GLY A 186 2.74 -5.34 -0.86
C GLY A 186 1.38 -4.76 -0.52
N ASN A 187 1.30 -3.43 -0.56
CA ASN A 187 0.05 -2.66 -0.48
C ASN A 187 -0.02 -1.68 -1.68
N PRO A 188 -0.40 -2.16 -2.87
CA PRO A 188 -0.42 -1.33 -4.07
C PRO A 188 -1.43 -0.17 -3.94
N PRO A 189 -1.29 0.92 -4.70
CA PRO A 189 -2.19 2.07 -4.62
C PRO A 189 -3.65 1.73 -4.98
N TRP A 190 -4.59 2.05 -4.09
CA TRP A 190 -6.02 1.74 -4.17
C TRP A 190 -6.80 2.67 -5.10
N VAL A 191 -6.26 2.92 -6.30
CA VAL A 191 -6.85 3.80 -7.30
C VAL A 191 -7.86 3.04 -8.18
N SER A 192 -9.00 3.67 -8.49
CA SER A 192 -10.06 3.18 -9.37
C SER A 192 -10.32 4.20 -10.47
N TYR A 193 -10.59 3.76 -11.70
CA TYR A 193 -10.94 4.59 -12.84
C TYR A 193 -12.44 4.47 -13.18
N SER A 194 -13.26 4.23 -12.16
CA SER A 194 -14.70 4.00 -12.28
C SER A 194 -15.45 4.34 -10.99
N GLY A 195 -16.73 4.71 -11.12
CA GLY A 195 -17.61 5.14 -10.04
C GLY A 195 -17.45 6.62 -9.64
N ARG A 196 -18.14 7.03 -8.57
CA ARG A 196 -18.21 8.45 -8.12
C ARG A 196 -16.88 9.05 -7.63
N HIS A 197 -15.85 8.23 -7.46
CA HIS A 197 -14.50 8.64 -7.04
C HIS A 197 -13.44 8.13 -8.02
N ALA A 198 -13.79 8.07 -9.32
CA ALA A 198 -12.84 7.74 -10.38
C ALA A 198 -11.68 8.75 -10.40
N ALA A 199 -10.45 8.27 -10.31
CA ALA A 199 -9.26 9.08 -10.50
C ALA A 199 -9.10 9.47 -11.97
N GLN A 200 -8.53 10.65 -12.20
CA GLN A 200 -8.20 11.12 -13.55
C GLN A 200 -6.99 10.32 -14.09
N ILE A 201 -7.09 9.87 -15.34
CA ILE A 201 -6.04 9.17 -16.08
C ILE A 201 -6.15 9.58 -17.55
N SER A 202 -5.01 9.84 -18.19
CA SER A 202 -4.97 10.13 -19.64
C SER A 202 -5.31 8.87 -20.45
N GLU A 203 -6.09 9.00 -21.52
CA GLU A 203 -6.58 7.87 -22.33
C GLU A 203 -5.47 6.88 -22.72
N GLY A 204 -4.34 7.36 -23.26
CA GLY A 204 -3.21 6.50 -23.65
C GLY A 204 -2.59 5.67 -22.51
N HIS A 205 -2.63 6.14 -21.25
CA HIS A 205 -2.22 5.33 -20.10
C HIS A 205 -3.30 4.30 -19.73
N LEU A 206 -4.58 4.65 -19.87
CA LEU A 206 -5.67 3.71 -19.63
C LEU A 206 -5.72 2.61 -20.72
N ASP A 207 -5.39 2.94 -21.96
CA ASP A 207 -5.26 1.98 -23.07
C ASP A 207 -4.04 1.08 -22.91
N LEU A 208 -2.88 1.61 -22.51
CA LEU A 208 -1.72 0.79 -22.12
C LEU A 208 -2.08 -0.19 -20.98
N LEU A 209 -2.86 0.25 -19.99
CA LEU A 209 -3.35 -0.63 -18.92
C LEU A 209 -4.37 -1.66 -19.42
N ARG A 210 -5.21 -1.33 -20.40
CA ARG A 210 -6.16 -2.28 -21.03
C ARG A 210 -5.44 -3.35 -21.84
N GLU A 211 -4.41 -2.98 -22.60
CA GLU A 211 -3.57 -3.91 -23.36
C GLU A 211 -2.78 -4.84 -22.43
N ARG A 212 -2.13 -4.28 -21.40
CA ARG A 212 -1.24 -5.00 -20.48
C ARG A 212 -1.98 -5.83 -19.42
N PHE A 213 -3.16 -5.38 -18.98
CA PHE A 213 -3.93 -6.00 -17.88
C PHE A 213 -5.44 -6.09 -18.22
N PRO A 214 -5.82 -6.80 -19.30
CA PRO A 214 -7.19 -6.78 -19.82
C PRO A 214 -8.21 -7.31 -18.80
N ALA A 215 -7.86 -8.34 -18.01
CA ALA A 215 -8.76 -8.90 -17.00
C ALA A 215 -8.96 -7.96 -15.79
N ALA A 216 -7.97 -7.12 -15.47
CA ALA A 216 -8.09 -6.08 -14.45
C ALA A 216 -8.81 -4.80 -14.94
N MET A 217 -8.81 -4.55 -16.25
CA MET A 217 -9.47 -3.39 -16.87
C MET A 217 -10.87 -3.71 -17.43
N GLN A 218 -11.28 -4.98 -17.44
CA GLN A 218 -12.64 -5.38 -17.76
C GLN A 218 -13.54 -5.33 -16.51
N GLY A 219 -14.73 -4.73 -16.65
CA GLY A 219 -15.72 -4.65 -15.57
C GLY A 219 -15.50 -3.46 -14.62
N TRP A 220 -14.46 -3.48 -13.79
CA TRP A 220 -14.13 -2.39 -12.87
C TRP A 220 -12.66 -1.95 -12.97
N PRO A 221 -12.32 -1.12 -13.98
CA PRO A 221 -10.98 -0.54 -14.16
C PRO A 221 -10.36 0.00 -12.88
N SER A 222 -9.22 -0.57 -12.49
CA SER A 222 -8.52 -0.18 -11.25
C SER A 222 -7.03 -0.50 -11.27
N LEU A 223 -6.24 0.41 -10.71
CA LEU A 223 -4.79 0.27 -10.60
C LEU A 223 -4.43 -0.90 -9.67
N HIS A 224 -5.16 -1.04 -8.55
CA HIS A 224 -5.00 -2.16 -7.62
C HIS A 224 -5.39 -3.51 -8.26
N GLY A 225 -6.35 -3.53 -9.19
CA GLY A 225 -6.63 -4.71 -10.03
C GLY A 225 -5.46 -5.06 -10.94
N ALA A 226 -4.83 -4.07 -11.59
CA ALA A 226 -3.67 -4.29 -12.44
C ALA A 226 -2.47 -4.84 -11.65
N PHE A 227 -2.23 -4.35 -10.43
CA PHE A 227 -1.20 -4.89 -9.54
C PHE A 227 -1.46 -6.35 -9.14
N VAL A 228 -2.72 -6.77 -8.98
CA VAL A 228 -3.07 -8.19 -8.76
C VAL A 228 -2.71 -9.03 -9.99
N GLN A 229 -3.07 -8.60 -11.20
CA GLN A 229 -2.75 -9.34 -12.43
C GLN A 229 -1.23 -9.35 -12.69
N ARG A 230 -0.51 -8.25 -12.43
CA ARG A 230 0.95 -8.19 -12.50
C ARG A 230 1.61 -9.15 -11.52
N ALA A 231 1.17 -9.17 -10.25
CA ALA A 231 1.70 -10.07 -9.24
C ALA A 231 1.48 -11.56 -9.61
N ALA A 232 0.32 -11.90 -10.19
CA ALA A 232 0.06 -13.23 -10.73
C ALA A 232 0.98 -13.61 -11.90
N SER A 233 1.33 -12.65 -12.77
CA SER A 233 2.27 -12.89 -13.88
C SER A 233 3.72 -13.13 -13.40
N LEU A 234 4.15 -12.47 -12.32
CA LEU A 234 5.53 -12.48 -11.81
C LEU A 234 5.86 -13.61 -10.82
N VAL A 235 4.84 -14.32 -10.33
CA VAL A 235 5.01 -15.37 -9.30
C VAL A 235 5.19 -16.77 -9.91
N VAL A 236 6.16 -17.52 -9.38
CA VAL A 236 6.50 -18.87 -9.86
C VAL A 236 5.39 -19.89 -9.62
N ALA A 237 5.44 -21.04 -10.30
CA ALA A 237 4.61 -22.19 -9.95
C ALA A 237 4.89 -22.64 -8.49
N LYS A 238 3.84 -22.86 -7.71
CA LYS A 238 3.87 -23.07 -6.24
C LYS A 238 4.33 -21.86 -5.41
N GLY A 239 4.54 -20.70 -6.04
CA GLY A 239 4.68 -19.42 -5.35
C GLY A 239 3.32 -18.81 -4.98
N GLU A 240 3.36 -17.70 -4.26
CA GLU A 240 2.18 -17.12 -3.61
C GLU A 240 2.16 -15.58 -3.59
N VAL A 241 1.02 -14.99 -3.95
CA VAL A 241 0.78 -13.54 -3.89
C VAL A 241 0.10 -13.18 -2.58
N ARG A 242 0.52 -12.08 -1.92
CA ARG A 242 -0.11 -11.54 -0.71
C ARG A 242 -0.21 -10.01 -0.74
N LEU A 243 -1.29 -9.50 -1.33
CA LEU A 243 -1.50 -8.06 -1.49
C LEU A 243 -2.56 -7.54 -0.52
N VAL A 244 -2.31 -6.39 0.09
CA VAL A 244 -3.29 -5.68 0.91
C VAL A 244 -4.15 -4.79 0.02
N LEU A 245 -5.46 -4.99 0.07
CA LEU A 245 -6.41 -4.50 -0.95
C LEU A 245 -7.76 -4.12 -0.36
N PRO A 246 -8.56 -3.31 -1.08
CA PRO A 246 -10.00 -3.18 -0.87
C PRO A 246 -10.69 -4.55 -1.00
N ALA A 247 -11.59 -4.89 -0.07
CA ALA A 247 -12.28 -6.17 -0.07
C ALA A 247 -12.99 -6.46 -1.41
N GLN A 248 -13.61 -5.44 -2.03
CA GLN A 248 -14.34 -5.50 -3.30
C GLN A 248 -13.66 -6.32 -4.43
N VAL A 249 -12.33 -6.41 -4.45
CA VAL A 249 -11.58 -7.24 -5.41
C VAL A 249 -12.00 -8.71 -5.36
N SER A 250 -12.34 -9.24 -4.18
CA SER A 250 -12.67 -10.66 -3.99
C SER A 250 -14.15 -11.02 -4.17
N ASP A 251 -15.09 -10.08 -4.06
CA ASP A 251 -16.55 -10.35 -4.09
C ASP A 251 -17.35 -9.48 -5.07
N ALA A 252 -17.05 -8.19 -5.25
CA ALA A 252 -17.82 -7.31 -6.11
C ALA A 252 -17.84 -7.80 -7.57
N LYS A 253 -19.00 -7.67 -8.24
CA LYS A 253 -19.24 -8.23 -9.59
C LYS A 253 -18.30 -7.68 -10.66
N GLY A 254 -17.93 -6.40 -10.56
CA GLY A 254 -17.04 -5.74 -11.51
C GLY A 254 -15.62 -6.31 -11.58
N PHE A 255 -15.15 -6.96 -10.50
CA PHE A 255 -13.87 -7.69 -10.47
C PHE A 255 -14.00 -9.17 -10.90
N GLY A 256 -15.17 -9.57 -11.43
CA GLY A 256 -15.41 -10.90 -11.97
C GLY A 256 -14.36 -11.35 -13.00
N PRO A 257 -14.08 -10.57 -14.06
CA PRO A 257 -13.09 -10.93 -15.08
C PRO A 257 -11.67 -11.16 -14.54
N LEU A 258 -11.22 -10.35 -13.59
CA LEU A 258 -9.94 -10.55 -12.90
C LEU A 258 -9.92 -11.89 -12.17
N ARG A 259 -10.99 -12.23 -11.43
CA ARG A 259 -11.12 -13.53 -10.76
C ARG A 259 -11.25 -14.71 -11.73
N GLU A 260 -11.80 -14.48 -12.92
CA GLU A 260 -11.89 -15.44 -14.02
C GLU A 260 -10.49 -15.83 -14.52
N SER A 261 -9.65 -14.83 -14.86
CA SER A 261 -8.27 -15.02 -15.33
C SER A 261 -7.41 -15.74 -14.29
N LEU A 262 -7.42 -15.28 -13.04
CA LEU A 262 -6.67 -15.91 -11.95
C LEU A 262 -7.06 -17.39 -11.78
N ARG A 263 -8.34 -17.74 -11.95
CA ARG A 263 -8.81 -19.12 -11.82
C ARG A 263 -8.35 -19.99 -12.99
N SER A 264 -8.40 -19.49 -14.23
CA SER A 264 -7.95 -20.22 -15.42
C SER A 264 -6.42 -20.37 -15.47
N GLU A 265 -5.68 -19.40 -14.94
CA GLU A 265 -4.22 -19.44 -14.70
C GLU A 265 -3.81 -20.38 -13.55
N GLY A 266 -4.77 -21.00 -12.85
CA GLY A 266 -4.54 -22.02 -11.83
C GLY A 266 -4.22 -21.48 -10.43
N PHE A 267 -4.68 -20.27 -10.09
CA PHE A 267 -4.61 -19.75 -8.72
C PHE A 267 -5.82 -20.15 -7.88
N SER A 268 -5.56 -20.63 -6.66
CA SER A 268 -6.56 -20.64 -5.59
C SER A 268 -6.47 -19.34 -4.79
N ALA A 269 -7.61 -18.67 -4.57
CA ALA A 269 -7.71 -17.44 -3.79
C ALA A 269 -8.22 -17.69 -2.35
N ALA A 270 -7.65 -16.98 -1.38
CA ALA A 270 -8.13 -16.89 -0.01
C ALA A 270 -8.12 -15.43 0.47
N ARG A 271 -9.02 -15.09 1.38
CA ARG A 271 -9.19 -13.75 1.96
C ARG A 271 -8.88 -13.78 3.45
N ASP A 272 -8.06 -12.87 3.93
CA ASP A 272 -7.87 -12.61 5.36
C ASP A 272 -8.29 -11.16 5.69
N SER A 273 -9.47 -11.00 6.29
CA SER A 273 -10.08 -9.70 6.55
C SER A 273 -9.33 -8.90 7.61
N LEU A 274 -9.17 -7.60 7.38
CA LEU A 274 -8.56 -6.66 8.31
C LEU A 274 -9.66 -5.89 9.09
N PRO A 275 -9.40 -5.44 10.33
CA PRO A 275 -10.28 -4.54 11.07
C PRO A 275 -10.65 -3.27 10.28
N SER A 276 -11.85 -2.74 10.49
CA SER A 276 -12.37 -1.56 9.77
C SER A 276 -11.61 -0.26 10.04
N ASP A 277 -10.90 -0.19 11.15
CA ASP A 277 -10.06 0.92 11.62
C ASP A 277 -8.57 0.78 11.23
N THR A 278 -8.21 -0.26 10.46
CA THR A 278 -6.81 -0.57 10.10
C THR A 278 -6.09 0.57 9.35
N PHE A 279 -6.83 1.38 8.59
CA PHE A 279 -6.30 2.45 7.77
C PHE A 279 -7.02 3.76 8.07
N ASP A 280 -6.27 4.74 8.59
CA ASP A 280 -6.83 6.06 8.92
C ASP A 280 -7.42 6.77 7.69
N GLY A 281 -8.62 7.32 7.85
CA GLY A 281 -9.40 7.97 6.80
C GLY A 281 -10.09 7.02 5.79
N VAL A 282 -9.96 5.70 5.95
CA VAL A 282 -10.50 4.70 5.01
C VAL A 282 -11.78 4.07 5.53
N THR A 283 -12.87 4.20 4.77
CA THR A 283 -14.18 3.59 5.10
C THR A 283 -14.46 2.28 4.34
N THR A 284 -13.61 1.91 3.38
CA THR A 284 -13.76 0.67 2.60
C THR A 284 -13.13 -0.51 3.34
N PRO A 285 -13.84 -1.63 3.58
CA PRO A 285 -13.27 -2.81 4.24
C PRO A 285 -12.01 -3.31 3.53
N ALA A 286 -11.00 -3.66 4.31
CA ALA A 286 -9.68 -4.03 3.84
C ALA A 286 -9.38 -5.52 4.04
N THR A 287 -8.48 -6.09 3.23
CA THR A 287 -8.08 -7.50 3.35
C THR A 287 -6.67 -7.75 2.85
N VAL A 288 -6.00 -8.78 3.37
CA VAL A 288 -4.93 -9.46 2.64
C VAL A 288 -5.58 -10.46 1.67
N LEU A 289 -5.40 -10.23 0.37
CA LEU A 289 -5.71 -11.21 -0.67
C LEU A 289 -4.52 -12.15 -0.84
N ARG A 290 -4.74 -13.45 -0.62
CA ARG A 290 -3.76 -14.52 -0.81
C ARG A 290 -4.10 -15.30 -2.08
N LEU A 291 -3.17 -15.41 -3.02
CA LEU A 291 -3.31 -16.25 -4.23
C LEU A 291 -2.19 -17.30 -4.28
N VAL A 292 -2.52 -18.58 -4.40
CA VAL A 292 -1.52 -19.68 -4.44
C VAL A 292 -1.55 -20.36 -5.81
N ARG A 293 -0.42 -20.39 -6.52
CA ARG A 293 -0.35 -20.92 -7.89
C ARG A 293 -0.15 -22.43 -7.92
N GLY A 294 -1.01 -23.16 -8.61
CA GLY A 294 -0.86 -24.60 -8.81
C GLY A 294 -1.28 -25.49 -7.63
N VAL A 295 -1.77 -24.90 -6.53
CA VAL A 295 -2.62 -25.62 -5.58
C VAL A 295 -4.03 -25.58 -6.14
N ARG A 296 -4.46 -26.65 -6.81
CA ARG A 296 -5.88 -26.98 -6.89
C ARG A 296 -6.33 -27.38 -5.49
N HIS A 297 -6.96 -26.47 -4.75
CA HIS A 297 -7.76 -26.92 -3.62
C HIS A 297 -8.89 -27.79 -4.19
N ALA A 298 -8.91 -29.06 -3.83
CA ALA A 298 -10.18 -29.78 -3.78
C ALA A 298 -11.10 -28.93 -2.90
N ALA A 299 -12.26 -28.55 -3.41
CA ALA A 299 -13.16 -27.66 -2.69
C ALA A 299 -13.59 -28.37 -1.40
N SER A 300 -13.22 -27.84 -0.23
CA SER A 300 -13.60 -28.39 1.09
C SER A 300 -15.04 -28.02 1.47
N MET A 301 -15.90 -28.08 0.46
CA MET A 301 -17.36 -28.17 0.40
C MET A 301 -17.58 -28.62 -1.04
N ASP A 302 -18.19 -29.79 -1.20
CA ASP A 302 -18.42 -30.46 -2.49
C ASP A 302 -19.03 -29.49 -3.52
N SER A 303 -18.60 -29.56 -4.80
CA SER A 303 -19.07 -28.62 -5.83
C SER A 303 -20.59 -28.62 -5.90
N ASP A 304 -21.13 -29.83 -5.94
CA ASP A 304 -22.53 -30.15 -6.09
C ASP A 304 -23.31 -29.71 -4.85
N ALA A 305 -22.76 -29.88 -3.65
CA ALA A 305 -23.36 -29.38 -2.42
C ALA A 305 -23.36 -27.85 -2.32
N ARG A 306 -22.38 -27.18 -2.94
CA ARG A 306 -22.24 -25.71 -2.95
C ARG A 306 -23.16 -25.08 -3.99
N GLU A 307 -23.26 -25.67 -5.18
CA GLU A 307 -24.20 -25.30 -6.23
C GLU A 307 -25.65 -25.56 -5.76
N THR A 308 -25.93 -26.74 -5.22
CA THR A 308 -27.21 -27.08 -4.55
C THR A 308 -27.57 -26.09 -3.42
N LEU A 309 -26.59 -25.56 -2.67
CA LEU A 309 -26.85 -24.55 -1.64
C LEU A 309 -27.21 -23.19 -2.25
N PHE A 310 -26.53 -22.76 -3.31
CA PHE A 310 -26.89 -21.54 -4.04
C PHE A 310 -28.25 -21.67 -4.72
N ASP A 311 -28.58 -22.81 -5.32
CA ASP A 311 -29.89 -23.04 -5.93
C ASP A 311 -31.00 -23.06 -4.88
N LYS A 312 -30.78 -23.70 -3.73
CA LYS A 312 -31.71 -23.61 -2.58
C LYS A 312 -31.91 -22.17 -2.11
N LEU A 313 -30.83 -21.38 -2.00
CA LEU A 313 -30.92 -19.96 -1.62
C LEU A 313 -31.62 -19.09 -2.69
N ASN A 314 -31.40 -19.38 -3.98
CA ASN A 314 -32.05 -18.70 -5.10
C ASN A 314 -33.54 -19.07 -5.25
N ALA A 315 -33.92 -20.28 -4.83
CA ALA A 315 -35.29 -20.79 -4.81
C ALA A 315 -36.08 -20.39 -3.55
N LEU A 316 -35.44 -19.86 -2.51
CA LEU A 316 -36.15 -19.23 -1.40
C LEU A 316 -36.95 -18.01 -1.90
N PRO A 317 -38.11 -17.70 -1.29
CA PRO A 317 -38.81 -16.45 -1.56
C PRO A 317 -37.87 -15.27 -1.32
N LYS A 318 -37.62 -14.48 -2.37
CA LYS A 318 -36.88 -13.22 -2.24
C LYS A 318 -37.65 -12.34 -1.27
N PHE A 319 -36.97 -11.87 -0.22
CA PHE A 319 -37.53 -10.88 0.69
C PHE A 319 -38.10 -9.70 -0.12
N PRO A 320 -39.31 -9.21 0.21
CA PRO A 320 -39.89 -8.08 -0.51
C PRO A 320 -38.99 -6.86 -0.31
N ASN A 321 -38.94 -5.95 -1.31
CA ASN A 321 -38.05 -4.78 -1.27
C ASN A 321 -38.25 -3.91 -0.01
N SER A 322 -39.43 -3.95 0.62
CA SER A 322 -39.72 -3.31 1.90
C SER A 322 -38.97 -3.90 3.10
N ALA A 323 -38.58 -5.16 3.08
CA ALA A 323 -37.83 -5.82 4.18
C ALA A 323 -36.36 -5.39 4.25
N PHE A 324 -35.82 -4.79 3.18
CA PHE A 324 -34.54 -4.08 3.18
C PHE A 324 -34.72 -2.56 3.06
N GLY A 325 -35.94 -2.07 3.33
CA GLY A 325 -36.26 -0.64 3.46
C GLY A 325 -35.75 -0.09 4.78
N ASP A 326 -34.42 -0.05 4.93
CA ASP A 326 -33.77 0.64 6.04
C ASP A 326 -34.24 2.10 6.06
N ILE A 327 -34.74 2.59 7.19
CA ILE A 327 -35.06 4.03 7.39
C ILE A 327 -33.74 4.77 7.67
N GLY A 328 -32.75 4.51 6.82
CA GLY A 328 -31.35 4.84 7.00
C GLY A 328 -31.09 6.30 6.70
N ILE A 329 -31.24 7.15 7.72
CA ILE A 329 -30.87 8.58 7.66
C ILE A 329 -29.43 8.70 7.19
N HIS A 330 -29.25 9.00 5.90
CA HIS A 330 -27.95 9.22 5.27
C HIS A 330 -27.37 10.55 5.73
N SER A 331 -26.78 10.54 6.93
CA SER A 331 -26.22 11.71 7.61
C SER A 331 -25.06 12.37 6.86
N GLY A 332 -24.49 11.74 5.83
CA GLY A 332 -23.32 12.25 5.08
C GLY A 332 -23.44 13.69 4.58
N ASN A 333 -24.64 14.15 4.19
CA ASN A 333 -24.89 15.54 3.82
C ASN A 333 -25.53 16.37 4.95
N ALA A 334 -26.22 15.72 5.90
CA ALA A 334 -27.07 16.38 6.91
C ALA A 334 -26.41 16.50 8.30
N ALA A 335 -25.23 15.90 8.54
CA ALA A 335 -24.60 15.83 9.87
C ALA A 335 -24.41 17.20 10.54
N LYS A 336 -24.19 18.28 9.78
CA LYS A 336 -24.06 19.64 10.32
C LYS A 336 -25.38 20.23 10.83
N MET A 337 -26.54 19.72 10.39
CA MET A 337 -27.87 20.17 10.84
C MET A 337 -28.34 19.48 12.12
N LEU A 338 -27.78 18.30 12.45
CA LEU A 338 -28.14 17.53 13.65
C LEU A 338 -27.57 18.12 14.95
N PHE A 339 -26.66 19.10 14.88
CA PHE A 339 -26.02 19.74 16.04
C PHE A 339 -26.58 21.15 16.35
N SER A 340 -27.89 21.35 16.20
CA SER A 340 -28.57 22.52 16.76
C SER A 340 -28.78 22.36 18.27
N LYS A 341 -28.49 23.40 19.06
CA LYS A 341 -28.86 23.47 20.48
C LYS A 341 -30.33 23.81 20.72
N THR A 342 -31.07 24.13 19.66
CA THR A 342 -32.50 24.50 19.72
C THR A 342 -33.30 23.47 18.91
N PRO A 343 -34.30 22.79 19.49
CA PRO A 343 -35.10 21.81 18.77
C PRO A 343 -35.94 22.46 17.66
N THR A 344 -35.47 22.34 16.42
CA THR A 344 -36.24 22.66 15.22
C THR A 344 -36.93 21.39 14.72
N SER A 345 -38.24 21.43 14.52
CA SER A 345 -38.99 20.40 13.81
C SER A 345 -38.64 20.41 12.33
N ILE A 346 -37.60 19.66 11.95
CA ILE A 346 -37.22 19.44 10.56
C ILE A 346 -38.05 18.27 10.03
N GLU A 347 -38.79 18.50 8.94
CA GLU A 347 -39.53 17.45 8.24
C GLU A 347 -38.55 16.46 7.59
N VAL A 348 -38.67 15.18 7.95
CA VAL A 348 -37.76 14.12 7.47
C VAL A 348 -38.28 13.59 6.14
N LEU A 349 -37.76 14.13 5.03
CA LEU A 349 -38.07 13.66 3.69
C LEU A 349 -37.48 12.27 3.45
N GLU A 350 -38.33 11.24 3.36
CA GLU A 350 -37.92 9.92 2.90
C GLU A 350 -37.48 9.95 1.43
N GLY A 351 -36.48 9.12 1.08
CA GLY A 351 -35.89 9.04 -0.27
C GLY A 351 -36.81 8.51 -1.38
N LYS A 352 -38.13 8.42 -1.16
CA LYS A 352 -39.14 8.02 -2.14
C LYS A 352 -39.61 9.21 -3.01
N ASN A 353 -39.56 10.43 -2.50
CA ASN A 353 -40.24 11.59 -3.11
C ASN A 353 -39.36 12.41 -4.09
N LEU A 354 -38.21 11.87 -4.52
CA LEU A 354 -37.23 12.61 -5.35
C LEU A 354 -37.65 12.87 -6.82
N ASN A 355 -38.79 12.31 -7.27
CA ASN A 355 -39.28 12.44 -8.65
C ASN A 355 -40.67 13.10 -8.77
N GLU A 356 -41.36 13.41 -7.67
CA GLU A 356 -42.68 14.07 -7.70
C GLU A 356 -42.51 15.57 -7.39
N GLY A 357 -41.99 16.33 -8.37
CA GLY A 357 -41.63 17.74 -8.16
C GLY A 357 -40.96 18.46 -9.32
N ARG A 358 -41.54 18.41 -10.53
CA ARG A 358 -41.25 19.33 -11.65
C ARG A 358 -42.51 19.57 -12.49
#